data_AF-A0A7K0XU28-F1
#
_entry.id   AF-A0A7K0XU28-F1
#
_cell.length_a   1.000
_cell.length_b   1.000
_cell.length_c   1.000
_cell.angle_alpha   90.00
_cell.angle_beta   90.00
_cell.angle_gamma   90.00
#
_symmetry.space_group_name_H-M   'P 1'
#
loop_
_entity.id
_entity.type
_entity.pdbx_description
1 polymer ?
#
loop_
_entity_poly.entity_id
_entity_poly.type
_entity_poly.pdbx_seq_one_letter_code
_entity_poly.pdbx_strand_id
1 'polypeptide(L)'
;MTKLVVCPEANPSLPSLVTADPVVIAAHLAGIGVAFEQWSTSGLLPDSADQNAVLAAYADDVARIRAKGFDTVDVARLAGDLDDPAFLAKAAEARAK
;
A
#
# COMPACT_ATOMS: atom_id res chain seq x y z
N MET A 1 4.67 7.50 6.78
CA MET A 1 5.86 7.87 5.98
C MET A 1 6.03 6.86 4.86
N THR A 2 6.24 7.31 3.63
CA THR A 2 6.49 6.43 2.48
C THR A 2 7.95 6.57 2.05
N LYS A 3 8.59 5.47 1.66
CA LYS A 3 9.97 5.45 1.17
C LYS A 3 10.06 4.56 -0.08
N LEU A 4 10.70 5.06 -1.13
CA LEU A 4 11.03 4.31 -2.33
C LEU A 4 12.54 4.03 -2.35
N VAL A 5 12.89 2.78 -2.61
CA VAL A 5 14.27 2.32 -2.82
C VAL A 5 14.30 1.57 -4.15
N VAL A 6 15.17 1.99 -5.07
CA VAL A 6 15.36 1.35 -6.36
C VAL A 6 16.73 0.70 -6.36
N CYS A 7 16.75 -0.61 -6.53
CA CYS A 7 17.96 -1.43 -6.54
C CYS A 7 18.18 -2.00 -7.94
N PRO A 8 19.34 -1.76 -8.58
CA PRO A 8 19.68 -2.41 -9.84
C PRO A 8 19.80 -3.93 -9.66
N GLU A 9 19.32 -4.70 -10.64
CA GLU A 9 19.40 -6.16 -10.62
C GLU A 9 20.86 -6.66 -10.52
N ALA A 10 21.77 -6.02 -11.26
CA ALA A 10 23.18 -6.39 -11.28
C ALA A 10 23.91 -6.11 -9.95
N ASN A 11 23.41 -5.18 -9.13
CA ASN A 11 24.01 -4.88 -7.83
C ASN A 11 22.97 -4.35 -6.83
N PRO A 12 22.18 -5.23 -6.21
CA PRO A 12 21.09 -4.82 -5.35
C PRO A 12 21.54 -4.16 -4.03
N SER A 13 22.82 -4.31 -3.66
CA SER A 13 23.41 -3.71 -2.47
C SER A 13 23.74 -2.23 -2.61
N LEU A 14 23.72 -1.69 -3.83
CA LEU A 14 23.94 -0.27 -4.12
C LEU A 14 22.68 0.32 -4.77
N PRO A 15 21.73 0.86 -3.98
CA PRO A 15 20.54 1.48 -4.52
C PRO A 15 20.88 2.65 -5.43
N SER A 16 20.22 2.71 -6.59
CA SER A 16 20.34 3.84 -7.53
C SER A 16 19.45 5.02 -7.13
N LEU A 17 18.41 4.78 -6.34
CA LEU A 17 17.54 5.81 -5.79
C LEU A 17 17.08 5.43 -4.38
N VAL A 18 17.14 6.40 -3.46
CA VAL A 18 16.51 6.33 -2.15
C VAL A 18 15.82 7.66 -1.90
N THR A 19 14.49 7.66 -1.78
CA THR A 19 13.72 8.90 -1.56
C THR A 19 12.51 8.66 -0.65
N ALA A 20 12.11 9.70 0.07
CA ALA A 20 10.86 9.78 0.82
C ALA A 20 9.96 10.93 0.35
N ASP A 21 10.34 11.64 -0.72
CA ASP A 21 9.55 12.72 -1.30
C ASP A 21 8.43 12.14 -2.18
N PRO A 22 7.14 12.35 -1.84
CA PRO A 22 6.02 11.80 -2.58
C PRO A 22 5.97 12.27 -4.04
N VAL A 23 6.47 13.47 -4.36
CA VAL A 23 6.51 13.98 -5.74
C VAL A 23 7.53 13.20 -6.56
N VAL A 24 8.72 12.96 -6.01
CA VAL A 24 9.76 12.16 -6.67
C VAL A 24 9.30 10.71 -6.84
N ILE A 25 8.63 10.15 -5.83
CA ILE A 25 8.07 8.79 -5.88
C ILE A 25 7.04 8.68 -7.01
N ALA A 26 6.08 9.60 -7.06
CA ALA A 26 5.03 9.60 -8.07
C ALA A 26 5.62 9.68 -9.49
N ALA A 27 6.58 10.60 -9.71
CA ALA A 27 7.23 10.77 -11.00
C ALA A 27 8.02 9.51 -11.43
N HIS A 28 8.76 8.91 -10.50
CA HIS A 28 9.57 7.72 -10.79
C HIS A 28 8.69 6.51 -11.14
N LEU A 29 7.62 6.27 -10.38
CA LEU A 29 6.69 5.17 -10.62
C LEU A 29 5.85 5.39 -11.88
N ALA A 30 5.43 6.62 -12.16
CA ALA A 30 4.70 6.95 -13.39
C ALA A 30 5.53 6.62 -14.64
N GLY A 31 6.85 6.78 -14.59
CA GLY A 31 7.77 6.45 -15.69
C GLY A 31 7.74 4.99 -16.12
N ILE A 32 7.27 4.08 -15.24
CA ILE A 32 7.11 2.64 -15.53
C ILE A 32 5.63 2.21 -15.59
N GLY A 33 4.70 3.17 -15.66
CA GLY A 33 3.26 2.90 -15.74
C GLY A 33 2.60 2.56 -14.40
N VAL A 34 3.27 2.81 -13.27
CA VAL A 34 2.73 2.57 -11.92
C VAL A 34 2.12 3.87 -11.38
N ALA A 35 0.81 3.87 -11.14
CA ALA A 35 0.13 4.97 -10.48
C ALA A 35 0.40 4.96 -8.97
N PHE A 36 0.76 6.12 -8.42
CA PHE A 36 0.97 6.32 -6.99
C PHE A 36 0.08 7.46 -6.48
N GLU A 37 -0.67 7.20 -5.42
CA GLU A 37 -1.57 8.17 -4.78
C GLU A 37 -1.45 8.06 -3.25
N GLN A 38 -1.61 9.18 -2.55
CA GLN A 38 -1.75 9.24 -1.09
C GLN A 38 -3.08 9.90 -0.76
N TRP A 39 -3.97 9.16 -0.09
CA TRP A 39 -5.31 9.65 0.26
C TRP A 39 -5.33 10.14 1.70
N SER A 40 -6.06 11.21 1.94
CA SER A 40 -6.29 11.72 3.29
C SER A 40 -7.57 11.10 3.84
N THR A 41 -7.56 10.65 5.09
CA THR A 41 -8.78 10.17 5.74
C THR A 41 -9.63 11.34 6.20
N SER A 42 -10.94 11.23 6.01
CA SER A 42 -11.92 12.21 6.51
C SER A 42 -12.04 12.23 8.05
N GLY A 43 -11.35 11.33 8.75
CA GLY A 43 -11.34 11.22 10.21
C GLY A 43 -10.28 10.26 10.75
N LEU A 44 -10.17 10.19 12.07
CA LEU A 44 -9.36 9.18 12.78
C LEU A 44 -10.07 7.83 12.76
N LEU A 45 -9.43 6.83 12.15
CA LEU A 45 -9.87 5.43 12.24
C LEU A 45 -9.21 4.80 13.49
N PRO A 46 -9.99 4.19 14.40
CA PRO A 46 -9.39 3.43 15.49
C PRO A 46 -8.70 2.18 14.96
N ASP A 47 -7.70 1.66 15.69
CA ASP A 47 -7.01 0.41 15.31
C ASP A 47 -7.98 -0.78 15.21
N SER A 48 -9.06 -0.74 15.99
CA SER A 48 -10.16 -1.71 16.01
C SER A 48 -11.22 -1.49 14.92
N ALA A 49 -11.06 -0.51 14.02
CA ALA A 49 -12.03 -0.20 12.98
C ALA A 49 -12.41 -1.47 12.19
N ASP A 50 -13.70 -1.72 12.02
CA ASP A 50 -14.13 -2.80 11.15
C ASP A 50 -14.00 -2.41 9.67
N GLN A 51 -14.21 -3.37 8.79
CA GLN A 51 -14.16 -3.17 7.34
C GLN A 51 -15.11 -2.07 6.86
N ASN A 52 -16.32 -2.01 7.42
CA ASN A 52 -17.32 -1.01 7.01
C ASN A 52 -16.87 0.40 7.37
N ALA A 53 -16.30 0.60 8.56
CA ALA A 53 -15.74 1.88 8.99
C ALA A 53 -14.59 2.33 8.08
N VAL A 54 -13.70 1.41 7.69
CA VAL A 54 -12.60 1.72 6.76
C VAL A 54 -13.14 2.09 5.38
N LEU A 55 -14.06 1.31 4.81
CA LEU A 55 -14.64 1.61 3.49
C LEU A 55 -15.44 2.92 3.49
N ALA A 56 -16.14 3.24 4.59
CA ALA A 56 -16.85 4.51 4.72
C ALA A 56 -15.88 5.71 4.77
N ALA A 57 -14.74 5.57 5.46
CA ALA A 57 -13.74 6.63 5.56
C ALA A 57 -13.05 6.97 4.23
N TYR A 58 -13.00 6.02 3.29
CA TYR A 58 -12.39 6.19 1.95
C TYR A 58 -13.41 6.08 0.82
N ALA A 59 -14.70 6.29 1.09
CA ALA A 59 -15.78 6.02 0.13
C ALA A 59 -15.60 6.75 -1.21
N ASP A 60 -15.22 8.02 -1.17
CA ASP A 60 -15.03 8.86 -2.37
C ASP A 60 -13.85 8.38 -3.22
N ASP A 61 -12.71 8.07 -2.58
CA ASP A 61 -11.52 7.55 -3.26
C ASP A 61 -11.77 6.16 -3.84
N VAL A 62 -12.42 5.27 -3.08
CA VAL A 62 -12.79 3.93 -3.55
C VAL A 62 -13.73 4.05 -4.76
N ALA A 63 -14.74 4.91 -4.72
CA ALA A 63 -15.65 5.12 -5.86
C ALA A 63 -14.89 5.59 -7.11
N ARG A 64 -13.95 6.53 -6.96
CA ARG A 64 -13.10 7.01 -8.05
C ARG A 64 -12.23 5.90 -8.63
N ILE A 65 -11.68 5.01 -7.81
CA ILE A 65 -10.91 3.86 -8.29
C ILE A 65 -11.81 2.84 -8.98
N ARG A 66 -12.97 2.49 -8.41
CA ARG A 66 -13.91 1.54 -9.05
C ARG A 66 -14.33 1.97 -10.45
N ALA A 67 -14.50 3.27 -10.68
CA ALA A 67 -14.78 3.84 -12.00
C ALA A 67 -13.68 3.57 -13.05
N LYS A 68 -12.46 3.20 -12.64
CA LYS A 68 -11.35 2.78 -13.53
C LYS A 68 -11.45 1.31 -13.96
N GLY A 69 -12.49 0.58 -13.57
CA GLY A 69 -12.72 -0.83 -13.94
C GLY A 69 -12.41 -1.84 -12.85
N PHE A 70 -12.42 -1.43 -11.57
CA PHE A 70 -12.28 -2.35 -10.43
C PHE A 70 -13.67 -2.66 -9.85
N ASP A 71 -14.13 -3.89 -10.01
CA ASP A 71 -15.51 -4.26 -9.69
C ASP A 71 -15.74 -4.46 -8.19
N THR A 72 -14.79 -5.11 -7.52
CA THR A 72 -14.87 -5.48 -6.09
C THR A 72 -13.84 -4.72 -5.26
N VAL A 73 -14.19 -4.48 -4.00
CA VAL A 73 -13.31 -3.86 -3.00
C VAL A 73 -13.52 -4.59 -1.68
N ASP A 74 -12.43 -4.90 -0.99
CA ASP A 74 -12.44 -5.58 0.30
C ASP A 74 -11.32 -5.02 1.20
N VAL A 75 -11.44 -5.18 2.51
CA VAL A 75 -10.45 -4.71 3.49
C VAL A 75 -9.77 -5.92 4.13
N ALA A 76 -8.54 -6.20 3.73
CA ALA A 76 -7.70 -7.18 4.39
C ALA A 76 -6.91 -6.53 5.53
N ARG A 77 -7.05 -7.06 6.75
CA ARG A 77 -6.23 -6.67 7.90
C ARG A 77 -5.12 -7.70 8.12
N LEU A 78 -3.88 -7.24 8.11
CA LEU A 78 -2.73 -8.00 8.53
C LEU A 78 -2.25 -7.43 9.87
N ALA A 79 -2.75 -7.97 10.98
CA ALA A 79 -2.34 -7.58 12.33
C ALA A 79 -1.53 -8.72 12.96
N GLY A 80 -0.26 -8.47 13.23
CA GLY A 80 0.63 -9.37 13.94
C GLY A 80 2.03 -8.82 14.04
N ASP A 81 2.82 -9.47 14.89
CA ASP A 81 4.19 -9.07 15.18
C ASP A 81 5.13 -9.52 14.06
N LEU A 82 5.90 -8.59 13.49
CA LEU A 82 6.87 -8.90 12.44
C LEU A 82 8.06 -9.72 12.95
N ASP A 83 8.25 -9.79 14.28
CA ASP A 83 9.22 -10.65 14.92
C ASP A 83 8.66 -12.05 15.24
N ASP A 84 7.35 -12.28 15.05
CA ASP A 84 6.72 -13.60 15.25
C ASP A 84 6.79 -14.45 13.96
N PRO A 85 7.53 -15.59 13.96
CA PRO A 85 7.64 -16.49 12.82
C PRO A 85 6.28 -17.06 12.36
N ALA A 86 5.34 -17.25 13.28
CA ALA A 86 4.00 -17.77 12.97
C ALA A 86 3.18 -16.74 12.18
N PHE A 87 3.31 -15.45 12.53
CA PHE A 87 2.71 -14.36 11.76
C PHE A 87 3.33 -14.25 10.37
N LEU A 88 4.66 -14.35 10.25
CA LEU A 88 5.35 -14.30 8.96
C LEU A 88 4.91 -15.44 8.02
N ALA A 89 4.76 -16.66 8.55
CA ALA A 89 4.23 -17.80 7.79
C ALA A 89 2.78 -17.56 7.31
N LYS A 90 1.90 -17.10 8.20
CA LYS A 90 0.50 -16.77 7.85
C LYS A 90 0.41 -15.62 6.83
N ALA A 91 1.29 -14.63 6.93
CA ALA A 91 1.39 -13.55 5.97
C ALA A 91 1.91 -14.02 4.60
N ALA A 92 2.81 -15.01 4.57
CA ALA A 92 3.28 -15.62 3.32
C ALA A 92 2.16 -16.40 2.61
N GLU A 93 1.38 -17.19 3.36
CA GLU A 93 0.20 -17.89 2.83
C GLU A 93 -0.83 -16.93 2.25
N ALA A 94 -1.11 -15.82 2.93
CA ALA A 94 -2.05 -14.81 2.44
C ALA A 94 -1.60 -14.14 1.13
N ARG A 95 -0.29 -14.03 0.87
CA ARG A 95 0.26 -13.47 -0.38
C ARG A 95 0.22 -14.44 -1.55
N ALA A 96 0.13 -15.74 -1.27
CA ALA A 96 0.11 -16.78 -2.29
C ALA A 96 -1.31 -17.07 -2.84
N LYS A 97 -2.33 -16.37 -2.33
CA LYS A 97 -3.74 -16.56 -2.63
C LYS A 97 -4.30 -15.36 -3.40
#